data_AF-A0A958W0G2-F1
#
_entry.id   AF-A0A958W0G2-F1
#
_cell.length_a   1.000
_cell.length_b   1.000
_cell.length_c   1.000
_cell.angle_alpha   90.00
_cell.angle_beta   90.00
_cell.angle_gamma   90.00
#
_symmetry.space_group_name_H-M   'P 1'
#
loop_
_entity.id
_entity.type
_entity.pdbx_description
1 polymer ?
#
loop_
_entity_poly.entity_id
_entity_poly.type
_entity_poly.pdbx_seq_one_letter_code
_entity_poly.pdbx_strand_id
1 'polypeptide(L)'
;MKVLFVIATTFLGGFIGLFYGIATVPKNSGLAGPAEVLGYAIVVALISLVLSIVINKRIKPAIRKKITITFLLICVIPICWLFYRFKTNRSPEEVTPSTAKQVAPVSYIQSSKTTLGLGMMRPDFYSKRVLYFYNTPTLEKSVSDHTPSDSLVFGQSDHHQYDILYAPPWFFPAHMKMDYEILYMKVVLQGKDWMQVEVNRQTGQSAWVDASEVKLSHWPQFLLRVNSIENPDLQNNPLRVRPLEQAGLWKGVAYEWMIPVLVNENWLKVSLRDKDMHAVGEGWLRWRNDKNLLIRYSLLS
;
A
#
# COMPACT_ATOMS: atom_id res chain seq x y z
N MET A 1 -32.08 -7.30 -40.99
CA MET A 1 -31.59 -8.69 -41.21
C MET A 1 -30.28 -8.80 -41.97
N LYS A 2 -30.08 -8.12 -43.12
CA LYS A 2 -28.80 -8.18 -43.87
C LYS A 2 -27.61 -7.71 -43.04
N VAL A 3 -27.75 -6.54 -42.40
CA VAL A 3 -26.73 -5.97 -41.50
C VAL A 3 -26.46 -6.89 -40.30
N LEU A 4 -27.52 -7.41 -39.68
CA LEU A 4 -27.41 -8.31 -38.53
C LEU A 4 -26.64 -9.61 -38.85
N PHE A 5 -26.85 -10.17 -40.05
CA PHE A 5 -26.08 -11.34 -40.51
C PHE A 5 -24.58 -11.04 -40.64
N VAL A 6 -24.23 -9.88 -41.20
CA VAL A 6 -22.84 -9.43 -41.34
C VAL A 6 -22.20 -9.25 -39.97
N ILE A 7 -22.89 -8.58 -39.03
CA ILE A 7 -22.41 -8.39 -37.66
C ILE A 7 -22.20 -9.74 -36.96
N ALA A 8 -23.22 -10.62 -36.95
CA ALA A 8 -23.13 -11.91 -36.26
C ALA A 8 -22.00 -12.80 -36.82
N THR A 9 -21.81 -12.82 -38.14
CA THR A 9 -20.73 -13.59 -38.78
C THR A 9 -19.35 -13.02 -38.47
N THR A 10 -19.23 -11.69 -38.40
CA THR A 10 -17.97 -11.00 -38.04
C THR A 10 -17.58 -11.29 -36.60
N PHE A 11 -18.53 -11.22 -35.66
CA PHE A 11 -18.30 -11.56 -34.25
C PHE A 11 -17.91 -13.03 -34.08
N LEU A 12 -18.60 -13.94 -34.77
CA LEU A 12 -18.25 -15.37 -34.76
C LEU A 12 -16.83 -15.60 -35.28
N GLY A 13 -16.44 -14.94 -36.37
CA GLY A 13 -15.07 -14.96 -36.88
C GLY A 13 -14.05 -14.46 -35.86
N GLY A 14 -14.35 -13.39 -35.14
CA GLY A 14 -13.51 -12.88 -34.06
C GLY A 14 -13.29 -13.91 -32.94
N PHE A 15 -14.35 -14.61 -32.51
CA PHE A 15 -14.21 -15.69 -31.53
C PHE A 15 -13.36 -16.85 -32.05
N ILE A 16 -13.55 -17.27 -33.29
CA ILE A 16 -12.72 -18.31 -33.91
C ILE A 16 -11.25 -17.86 -33.93
N GLY A 17 -10.97 -16.60 -34.28
CA GLY A 17 -9.62 -16.04 -34.24
C GLY A 17 -9.02 -15.98 -32.84
N LEU A 18 -9.80 -15.66 -31.81
CA LEU A 18 -9.37 -15.74 -30.41
C LEU A 18 -8.98 -17.17 -30.02
N PHE A 19 -9.84 -18.16 -30.29
CA PHE A 19 -9.56 -19.57 -29.98
C PHE A 19 -8.34 -20.09 -30.72
N TYR A 20 -8.18 -19.71 -31.99
CA TYR A 20 -7.01 -20.05 -32.78
C TYR A 20 -5.74 -19.42 -32.17
N GLY A 21 -5.78 -18.12 -31.85
CA GLY A 21 -4.67 -17.43 -31.20
C GLY A 21 -4.27 -18.09 -29.87
N ILE A 22 -5.23 -18.45 -29.03
CA ILE A 22 -4.96 -19.16 -27.76
C ILE A 22 -4.28 -20.51 -28.01
N ALA A 23 -4.65 -21.22 -29.07
CA ALA A 23 -4.08 -22.53 -29.41
C ALA A 23 -2.66 -22.42 -30.02
N THR A 24 -2.36 -21.33 -30.72
CA THR A 24 -1.10 -21.18 -31.48
C THR A 24 -0.03 -20.33 -30.82
N VAL A 25 -0.41 -19.37 -29.97
CA VAL A 25 0.56 -18.47 -29.32
C VAL A 25 1.35 -19.25 -28.25
N PRO A 26 2.70 -19.21 -28.27
CA PRO A 26 3.52 -19.89 -27.28
C PRO A 26 3.21 -19.42 -25.86
N LYS A 27 3.18 -20.35 -24.90
CA LYS A 27 2.93 -20.04 -23.47
C LYS A 27 3.98 -19.11 -22.85
N ASN A 28 5.14 -18.96 -23.50
CA ASN A 28 6.27 -18.15 -23.02
C ASN A 28 6.30 -16.73 -23.62
N SER A 29 5.28 -16.31 -24.39
CA SER A 29 5.22 -14.97 -25.00
C SER A 29 5.04 -13.82 -23.98
N GLY A 30 4.95 -14.12 -22.68
CA GLY A 30 4.88 -13.12 -21.61
C GLY A 30 3.76 -12.10 -21.83
N LEU A 31 4.07 -10.82 -21.64
CA LEU A 31 3.13 -9.71 -21.83
C LEU A 31 2.68 -9.50 -23.29
N ALA A 32 3.41 -10.03 -24.27
CA ALA A 32 3.05 -9.91 -25.68
C ALA A 32 1.98 -10.94 -26.11
N GLY A 33 1.86 -12.07 -25.39
CA GLY A 33 0.92 -13.13 -25.73
C GLY A 33 -0.54 -12.67 -25.89
N PRO A 34 -1.12 -11.91 -24.94
CA PRO A 34 -2.47 -11.38 -25.08
C PRO A 34 -2.67 -10.47 -26.30
N ALA A 35 -1.65 -9.67 -26.66
CA ALA A 35 -1.70 -8.79 -27.83
C ALA A 35 -1.65 -9.60 -29.14
N GLU A 36 -0.85 -10.66 -29.20
CA GLU A 36 -0.80 -11.57 -30.34
C GLU A 36 -2.13 -12.29 -30.56
N VAL A 37 -2.75 -12.81 -29.49
CA VAL A 37 -4.08 -13.45 -29.54
C VAL A 37 -5.15 -12.47 -30.05
N LEU A 38 -5.11 -11.21 -29.60
CA LEU A 38 -6.00 -10.16 -30.09
C LEU A 38 -5.78 -9.87 -31.59
N GLY A 39 -4.53 -9.90 -32.05
CA GLY A 39 -4.19 -9.77 -33.47
C GLY A 39 -4.88 -10.83 -34.34
N TYR A 40 -4.82 -12.10 -33.95
CA TYR A 40 -5.51 -13.18 -34.66
C TYR A 40 -7.04 -12.97 -34.71
N ALA A 41 -7.65 -12.51 -33.61
CA ALA A 41 -9.07 -12.21 -33.57
C ALA A 41 -9.48 -11.13 -34.60
N ILE A 42 -8.70 -10.05 -34.69
CA ILE A 42 -8.96 -8.94 -35.61
C ILE A 42 -8.83 -9.41 -37.07
N VAL A 43 -7.78 -10.14 -37.41
CA VAL A 43 -7.55 -10.62 -38.79
C VAL A 43 -8.67 -11.55 -39.24
N VAL A 44 -9.07 -12.53 -38.42
CA VAL A 44 -10.15 -13.47 -38.77
C VAL A 44 -11.51 -12.78 -38.81
N ALA A 45 -11.75 -11.77 -37.95
CA ALA A 45 -12.96 -10.96 -38.01
C ALA A 45 -13.06 -10.17 -39.33
N LEU A 46 -11.96 -9.57 -39.80
CA LEU A 46 -11.93 -8.85 -41.08
C LEU A 46 -12.18 -9.78 -42.27
N ILE A 47 -11.57 -10.96 -42.29
CA ILE A 47 -11.82 -11.98 -43.32
C ILE A 47 -13.29 -12.38 -43.32
N SER A 48 -13.83 -12.65 -42.12
CA SER A 48 -15.24 -13.04 -41.92
C SER A 48 -16.22 -11.94 -42.33
N LEU A 49 -15.86 -10.67 -42.12
CA LEU A 49 -16.63 -9.51 -42.56
C LEU A 49 -16.76 -9.50 -44.09
N VAL A 50 -15.66 -9.62 -44.82
CA VAL A 50 -15.65 -9.64 -46.29
C VAL A 50 -16.46 -10.83 -46.82
N LEU A 51 -16.22 -12.04 -46.29
CA LEU A 51 -16.98 -13.25 -46.65
C LEU A 51 -18.47 -13.07 -46.40
N SER A 52 -18.87 -12.49 -45.26
CA SER A 52 -20.27 -12.30 -44.93
C SER A 52 -20.99 -11.38 -45.91
N ILE A 53 -20.32 -10.34 -46.44
CA ILE A 53 -20.88 -9.43 -47.45
C ILE A 53 -21.11 -10.19 -48.77
N VAL A 54 -20.14 -11.00 -49.20
CA VAL A 54 -20.24 -11.80 -50.43
C VAL A 54 -21.35 -12.85 -50.30
N ILE A 55 -21.39 -13.59 -49.20
CA ILE A 55 -22.38 -14.63 -48.91
C ILE A 55 -23.79 -14.03 -48.82
N ASN A 56 -23.93 -12.86 -48.18
CA ASN A 56 -25.22 -12.19 -48.03
C ASN A 56 -25.87 -11.81 -49.38
N LYS A 57 -25.07 -11.63 -50.44
CA LYS A 57 -25.59 -11.40 -51.81
C LYS A 57 -26.15 -12.67 -52.47
N ARG A 58 -25.68 -13.86 -52.07
CA ARG A 58 -26.03 -15.14 -52.72
C ARG A 58 -27.09 -15.97 -51.99
N ILE A 59 -27.33 -15.71 -50.70
CA ILE A 59 -28.25 -16.52 -49.87
C ILE A 59 -29.69 -15.98 -49.89
N LYS A 60 -30.66 -16.89 -50.03
CA LYS A 60 -32.11 -16.59 -49.93
C LYS A 60 -32.49 -16.04 -48.54
N PRO A 61 -33.42 -15.07 -48.44
CA PRO A 61 -33.75 -14.42 -47.17
C PRO A 61 -34.16 -15.35 -46.01
N ALA A 62 -34.91 -16.41 -46.32
CA ALA A 62 -35.38 -17.38 -45.32
C ALA A 62 -34.22 -18.17 -44.66
N ILE A 63 -33.25 -18.60 -45.47
CA ILE A 63 -32.07 -19.35 -44.99
C ILE A 63 -31.18 -18.43 -44.16
N ARG A 64 -30.96 -17.19 -44.62
CA ARG A 64 -30.17 -16.19 -43.89
C ARG A 64 -30.70 -15.96 -42.47
N LYS A 65 -32.02 -15.86 -42.29
CA LYS A 65 -32.62 -15.66 -40.97
C LYS A 65 -32.27 -16.81 -40.02
N LYS A 66 -32.38 -18.06 -40.48
CA LYS A 66 -32.04 -19.26 -39.69
C LYS A 66 -30.56 -19.23 -39.27
N ILE A 67 -29.65 -19.02 -40.23
CA ILE A 67 -28.19 -18.97 -39.95
C ILE A 67 -27.84 -17.84 -38.97
N THR A 68 -28.43 -16.65 -39.14
CA THR A 68 -28.16 -15.51 -38.24
C THR A 68 -28.53 -15.82 -36.80
N ILE A 69 -29.70 -16.45 -36.58
CA ILE A 69 -30.16 -16.82 -35.24
C ILE A 69 -29.23 -17.88 -34.64
N THR A 70 -28.84 -18.89 -35.43
CA THR A 70 -27.88 -19.92 -34.99
C THR A 70 -26.54 -19.31 -34.57
N PHE A 71 -25.98 -18.39 -35.37
CA PHE A 71 -24.72 -17.73 -35.04
C PHE A 71 -24.81 -16.86 -33.79
N LEU A 72 -25.91 -16.13 -33.60
CA LEU A 72 -26.14 -15.37 -32.38
C LEU A 72 -26.17 -16.27 -31.15
N LEU A 73 -26.86 -17.41 -31.21
CA LEU A 73 -26.89 -18.37 -30.10
C LEU A 73 -25.49 -18.93 -29.79
N ILE A 74 -24.70 -19.23 -30.81
CA ILE A 74 -23.31 -19.69 -30.63
C ILE A 74 -22.45 -18.60 -29.96
N CYS A 75 -22.61 -17.33 -30.33
CA CYS A 75 -21.86 -16.22 -29.71
C CYS A 75 -22.23 -15.95 -28.25
N VAL A 76 -23.45 -16.30 -27.81
CA VAL A 76 -23.87 -16.10 -26.41
C VAL A 76 -23.10 -17.02 -25.46
N ILE A 77 -22.77 -18.25 -25.89
CA ILE A 77 -22.06 -19.24 -25.07
C ILE A 77 -20.71 -18.72 -24.51
N PRO A 78 -19.75 -18.24 -25.34
CA PRO A 78 -18.46 -17.74 -24.84
C PRO A 78 -18.62 -16.45 -24.03
N ILE A 79 -19.60 -15.59 -24.34
CA ILE A 79 -19.87 -14.38 -23.56
C ILE A 79 -20.33 -14.77 -22.15
N CYS A 80 -21.31 -15.66 -22.04
CA CYS A 80 -21.77 -16.17 -20.74
C CYS A 80 -20.64 -16.86 -19.97
N TRP A 81 -19.78 -17.63 -20.64
CA TRP A 81 -18.62 -18.26 -20.02
C TRP A 81 -17.59 -17.23 -19.51
N LEU A 82 -17.29 -16.17 -20.29
CA LEU A 82 -16.42 -15.09 -19.86
C LEU A 82 -17.00 -14.32 -18.66
N PHE A 83 -18.30 -14.01 -18.67
CA PHE A 83 -18.97 -13.37 -17.55
C PHE A 83 -18.97 -14.25 -16.29
N TYR A 84 -19.21 -15.56 -16.44
CA TYR A 84 -19.11 -16.52 -15.34
C TYR A 84 -17.69 -16.56 -14.80
N ARG A 85 -16.68 -16.72 -15.65
CA ARG A 85 -15.27 -16.76 -15.24
C ARG A 85 -14.84 -15.47 -14.56
N PHE A 86 -15.26 -14.31 -15.04
CA PHE A 86 -14.93 -13.01 -14.43
C PHE A 86 -15.58 -12.84 -13.05
N LYS A 87 -16.78 -13.42 -12.85
CA LYS A 87 -17.45 -13.42 -11.55
C LYS A 87 -16.83 -14.41 -10.58
N THR A 88 -16.41 -15.58 -11.05
CA THR A 88 -15.85 -16.67 -10.23
C THR A 88 -14.36 -16.51 -9.93
N ASN A 89 -13.57 -15.90 -10.83
CA ASN A 89 -12.15 -15.58 -10.63
C ASN A 89 -11.92 -14.30 -9.81
N ARG A 90 -12.90 -13.87 -9.00
CA ARG A 90 -12.67 -12.92 -7.90
C ARG A 90 -12.11 -13.58 -6.63
N SER A 91 -11.61 -14.81 -6.72
CA SER A 91 -10.74 -15.44 -5.72
C SER A 91 -9.28 -15.04 -5.94
N PRO A 92 -8.46 -15.01 -4.86
CA PRO A 92 -7.12 -14.40 -4.88
C PRO A 92 -6.21 -15.13 -5.88
N GLU A 93 -5.52 -14.37 -6.72
CA GLU A 93 -4.42 -14.92 -7.52
C GLU A 93 -3.35 -15.48 -6.58
N GLU A 94 -3.09 -16.77 -6.72
CA GLU A 94 -1.96 -17.47 -6.12
C GLU A 94 -0.68 -16.94 -6.79
N VAL A 95 0.02 -16.03 -6.12
CA VAL A 95 1.26 -15.44 -6.62
C VAL A 95 2.38 -16.45 -6.46
N THR A 96 2.95 -16.90 -7.58
CA THR A 96 4.15 -17.74 -7.61
C THR A 96 5.36 -16.91 -7.14
N PRO A 97 6.20 -17.43 -6.22
CA PRO A 97 7.31 -16.67 -5.66
C PRO A 97 8.38 -16.39 -6.72
N SER A 98 8.62 -15.10 -6.99
CA SER A 98 9.74 -14.65 -7.82
C SER A 98 11.04 -14.76 -7.02
N THR A 99 12.02 -15.48 -7.58
CA THR A 99 13.32 -15.76 -6.98
C THR A 99 14.05 -14.48 -6.54
N ALA A 100 14.19 -14.32 -5.22
CA ALA A 100 14.97 -13.25 -4.60
C ALA A 100 16.43 -13.30 -5.06
N LYS A 101 16.92 -12.22 -5.69
CA LYS A 101 18.35 -11.97 -5.83
C LYS A 101 18.88 -11.49 -4.48
N GLN A 102 19.89 -12.19 -3.96
CA GLN A 102 20.65 -11.78 -2.79
C GLN A 102 21.32 -10.42 -3.04
N VAL A 103 21.00 -9.43 -2.21
CA VAL A 103 21.69 -8.14 -2.19
C VAL A 103 22.65 -8.15 -1.00
N ALA A 104 23.93 -7.90 -1.29
CA ALA A 104 25.00 -7.85 -0.30
C ALA A 104 24.76 -6.72 0.74
N PRO A 105 25.20 -6.89 2.00
CA PRO A 105 25.01 -5.88 3.02
C PRO A 105 25.96 -4.71 2.76
N VAL A 106 25.40 -3.52 2.53
CA VAL A 106 26.19 -2.30 2.53
C VAL A 106 25.96 -1.56 3.84
N SER A 107 27.05 -1.41 4.60
CA SER A 107 27.09 -0.59 5.80
C SER A 107 27.23 0.87 5.39
N TYR A 108 26.32 1.73 5.85
CA TYR A 108 26.42 3.17 5.65
C TYR A 108 26.15 3.94 6.94
N ILE A 109 27.04 4.90 7.15
CA ILE A 109 27.09 5.86 8.25
C ILE A 109 25.94 6.85 8.11
N GLN A 110 25.16 7.01 9.19
CA GLN A 110 23.99 7.88 9.28
C GLN A 110 24.43 9.35 9.34
N SER A 111 24.28 10.09 8.24
CA SER A 111 24.49 11.55 8.21
C SER A 111 23.28 12.28 8.80
N SER A 112 23.59 13.25 9.66
CA SER A 112 22.75 13.88 10.66
C SER A 112 22.06 15.16 10.13
N LYS A 113 20.73 15.10 9.92
CA LYS A 113 19.83 16.23 10.19
C LYS A 113 18.36 15.79 10.25
N THR A 114 18.07 14.83 11.13
CA THR A 114 16.71 14.32 11.31
C THR A 114 15.89 15.34 12.13
N THR A 115 15.10 16.18 11.45
CA THR A 115 14.07 16.97 12.14
C THR A 115 13.07 16.04 12.80
N LEU A 116 12.71 16.31 14.07
CA LEU A 116 11.78 15.52 14.87
C LEU A 116 10.45 15.18 14.16
N GLY A 117 9.97 16.04 13.26
CA GLY A 117 8.67 15.89 12.61
C GLY A 117 7.50 16.14 13.58
N LEU A 118 6.28 16.03 13.08
CA LEU A 118 5.06 16.31 13.85
C LEU A 118 4.59 15.11 14.70
N GLY A 119 5.06 13.92 14.36
CA GLY A 119 4.69 12.66 15.01
C GLY A 119 4.82 11.48 14.04
N MET A 120 4.01 10.46 14.28
CA MET A 120 3.96 9.25 13.46
C MET A 120 2.60 9.11 12.81
N MET A 121 2.57 8.71 11.55
CA MET A 121 1.35 8.24 10.90
C MET A 121 1.36 6.71 10.85
N ARG A 122 0.16 6.13 10.82
CA ARG A 122 -0.05 4.76 10.32
C ARG A 122 -1.13 4.74 9.24
N PRO A 123 -1.02 3.90 8.19
CA PRO A 123 -2.12 3.69 7.25
C PRO A 123 -3.30 3.00 7.94
N ASP A 124 -4.52 3.19 7.42
CA ASP A 124 -5.68 2.35 7.78
C ASP A 124 -5.75 1.10 6.91
N PHE A 125 -4.76 0.21 7.06
CA PHE A 125 -4.67 -1.02 6.25
C PHE A 125 -5.74 -2.07 6.58
N TYR A 126 -6.56 -1.85 7.61
CA TYR A 126 -7.74 -2.67 7.93
C TYR A 126 -8.93 -2.33 7.02
N SER A 127 -9.10 -1.04 6.71
CA SER A 127 -10.23 -0.55 5.93
C SER A 127 -9.88 -0.28 4.47
N LYS A 128 -8.59 -0.03 4.19
CA LYS A 128 -8.06 0.38 2.89
C LYS A 128 -6.96 -0.57 2.46
N ARG A 129 -7.12 -1.19 1.29
CA ARG A 129 -6.09 -2.10 0.74
C ARG A 129 -4.92 -1.38 0.09
N VAL A 130 -5.05 -0.11 -0.26
CA VAL A 130 -4.02 0.62 -0.99
C VAL A 130 -3.81 1.96 -0.31
N LEU A 131 -2.55 2.31 -0.06
CA LEU A 131 -2.14 3.67 0.28
C LEU A 131 -1.37 4.23 -0.91
N TYR A 132 -1.91 5.28 -1.54
CA TYR A 132 -1.24 5.93 -2.66
C TYR A 132 -0.22 6.96 -2.20
N PHE A 133 0.93 6.96 -2.87
CA PHE A 133 1.94 7.99 -2.74
C PHE A 133 1.86 8.95 -3.91
N TYR A 134 2.07 10.22 -3.62
CA TYR A 134 2.08 11.30 -4.58
C TYR A 134 3.40 12.06 -4.48
N ASN A 135 3.82 12.61 -5.62
CA ASN A 135 4.84 13.65 -5.66
C ASN A 135 4.25 14.96 -5.11
N THR A 136 4.85 16.11 -5.42
CA THR A 136 4.37 17.43 -4.96
C THR A 136 2.95 17.73 -5.48
N PRO A 137 1.91 17.76 -4.61
CA PRO A 137 0.56 18.05 -5.02
C PRO A 137 0.33 19.56 -5.14
N THR A 138 -0.71 19.95 -5.88
CA THR A 138 -1.30 21.30 -5.80
C THR A 138 -2.24 21.32 -4.61
N LEU A 139 -1.87 22.01 -3.53
CA LEU A 139 -2.54 21.92 -2.23
C LEU A 139 -3.98 22.47 -2.23
N GLU A 140 -4.33 23.29 -3.21
CA GLU A 140 -5.67 23.86 -3.38
C GLU A 140 -6.64 22.92 -4.12
N LYS A 141 -6.13 21.83 -4.70
CA LYS A 141 -6.92 20.84 -5.45
C LYS A 141 -7.19 19.59 -4.63
N SER A 142 -8.26 18.89 -5.01
CA SER A 142 -8.64 17.62 -4.39
C SER A 142 -7.58 16.55 -4.66
N VAL A 143 -7.45 15.57 -3.77
CA VAL A 143 -6.60 14.38 -3.96
C VAL A 143 -6.99 13.65 -5.26
N SER A 144 -8.28 13.60 -5.57
CA SER A 144 -8.81 12.98 -6.81
C SER A 144 -8.30 13.61 -8.11
N ASP A 145 -7.78 14.84 -8.05
CA ASP A 145 -7.29 15.58 -9.21
C ASP A 145 -5.82 15.27 -9.53
N HIS A 146 -5.21 14.36 -8.77
CA HIS A 146 -3.80 13.99 -8.87
C HIS A 146 -3.64 12.52 -9.21
N THR A 147 -2.61 12.22 -10.01
CA THR A 147 -2.23 10.84 -10.32
C THR A 147 -1.22 10.34 -9.27
N PRO A 148 -1.47 9.19 -8.63
CA PRO A 148 -0.48 8.55 -7.76
C PRO A 148 0.83 8.26 -8.50
N SER A 149 1.96 8.51 -7.85
CA SER A 149 3.28 8.11 -8.34
C SER A 149 3.62 6.66 -8.01
N ASP A 150 3.13 6.17 -6.87
CA ASP A 150 3.37 4.81 -6.40
C ASP A 150 2.35 4.41 -5.32
N SER A 151 2.47 3.23 -4.71
CA SER A 151 1.54 2.78 -3.66
C SER A 151 2.12 1.73 -2.71
N LEU A 152 1.52 1.58 -1.54
CA LEU A 152 1.56 0.35 -0.76
C LEU A 152 0.29 -0.44 -0.99
N VAL A 153 0.40 -1.75 -1.18
CA VAL A 153 -0.76 -2.64 -1.25
C VAL A 153 -0.72 -3.59 -0.06
N PHE A 154 -1.82 -3.62 0.68
CA PHE A 154 -2.02 -4.46 1.85
C PHE A 154 -2.94 -5.64 1.52
N GLY A 155 -2.65 -6.78 2.15
CA GLY A 155 -3.41 -7.99 2.03
C GLY A 155 -3.55 -8.68 3.38
N GLN A 156 -4.55 -9.54 3.50
CA GLN A 156 -4.71 -10.39 4.67
C GLN A 156 -4.21 -11.78 4.33
N SER A 157 -3.34 -12.34 5.17
CA SER A 157 -2.85 -13.71 5.05
C SER A 157 -3.93 -14.72 5.47
N ASP A 158 -3.67 -16.00 5.20
CA ASP A 158 -4.54 -17.11 5.62
C ASP A 158 -4.71 -17.18 7.15
N HIS A 159 -3.79 -16.60 7.91
CA HIS A 159 -3.84 -16.50 9.37
C HIS A 159 -4.53 -15.23 9.89
N HIS A 160 -5.28 -14.54 9.02
CA HIS A 160 -5.98 -13.29 9.32
C HIS A 160 -5.09 -12.09 9.70
N GLN A 161 -3.78 -12.18 9.51
CA GLN A 161 -2.83 -11.08 9.75
C GLN A 161 -2.69 -10.20 8.51
N TYR A 162 -2.57 -8.89 8.70
CA TYR A 162 -2.32 -7.96 7.60
C TYR A 162 -0.82 -7.87 7.26
N ASP A 163 -0.50 -7.94 5.97
CA ASP A 163 0.86 -7.79 5.45
C ASP A 163 0.88 -6.88 4.21
N ILE A 164 2.09 -6.49 3.82
CA ILE A 164 2.36 -5.69 2.63
C ILE A 164 2.57 -6.64 1.43
N LEU A 165 1.61 -6.67 0.52
CA LEU A 165 1.72 -7.42 -0.74
C LEU A 165 2.63 -6.73 -1.75
N TYR A 166 2.65 -5.40 -1.72
CA TYR A 166 3.51 -4.59 -2.58
C TYR A 166 3.99 -3.36 -1.82
N ALA A 167 5.30 -3.12 -1.92
CA ALA A 167 5.92 -1.86 -1.56
C ALA A 167 6.92 -1.44 -2.65
N PRO A 168 7.09 -0.13 -2.87
CA PRO A 168 8.13 0.39 -3.73
C PRO A 168 9.52 -0.05 -3.23
N PRO A 169 10.50 -0.33 -4.11
CA PRO A 169 11.84 -0.75 -3.70
C PRO A 169 12.59 0.26 -2.81
N TRP A 170 12.17 1.54 -2.85
CA TRP A 170 12.71 2.62 -2.05
C TRP A 170 12.02 2.78 -0.68
N PHE A 171 10.96 2.02 -0.39
CA PHE A 171 10.18 2.16 0.84
C PHE A 171 10.93 1.56 2.05
N PHE A 172 11.29 2.42 3.00
CA PHE A 172 11.98 2.03 4.21
C PHE A 172 11.53 2.91 5.39
N PRO A 173 10.34 2.64 5.95
CA PRO A 173 9.67 3.57 6.87
C PRO A 173 10.33 3.63 8.24
N ALA A 174 9.81 4.51 9.12
CA ALA A 174 10.34 4.67 10.47
C ALA A 174 10.28 3.37 11.27
N HIS A 175 9.15 2.64 11.20
CA HIS A 175 8.96 1.32 11.79
C HIS A 175 8.17 0.41 10.86
N MET A 176 8.61 -0.85 10.71
CA MET A 176 7.93 -1.88 9.94
C MET A 176 8.16 -3.24 10.59
N LYS A 177 7.10 -3.81 11.17
CA LYS A 177 7.02 -5.15 11.77
C LYS A 177 5.60 -5.67 11.55
N MET A 178 5.34 -6.22 10.37
CA MET A 178 3.98 -6.64 9.96
C MET A 178 3.49 -7.87 10.73
N ASP A 179 4.39 -8.68 11.28
CA ASP A 179 4.11 -9.74 12.26
C ASP A 179 3.40 -9.22 13.52
N TYR A 180 3.58 -7.94 13.84
CA TYR A 180 2.88 -7.22 14.91
C TYR A 180 1.92 -6.15 14.37
N GLU A 181 1.65 -6.13 13.06
CA GLU A 181 0.87 -5.09 12.36
C GLU A 181 1.35 -3.65 12.67
N ILE A 182 2.66 -3.49 12.85
CA ILE A 182 3.31 -2.21 13.12
C ILE A 182 3.86 -1.64 11.81
N LEU A 183 3.27 -0.54 11.37
CA LEU A 183 3.78 0.27 10.27
C LEU A 183 3.63 1.75 10.60
N TYR A 184 4.76 2.44 10.78
CA TYR A 184 4.79 3.87 11.07
C TYR A 184 5.72 4.63 10.14
N MET A 185 5.25 5.77 9.63
CA MET A 185 6.05 6.75 8.91
C MET A 185 6.08 8.06 9.68
N LYS A 186 7.20 8.76 9.65
CA LYS A 186 7.36 10.05 10.34
C LYS A 186 6.66 11.14 9.53
N VAL A 187 5.84 11.95 10.19
CA VAL A 187 5.14 13.06 9.53
C VAL A 187 6.02 14.30 9.50
N VAL A 188 6.24 14.85 8.31
CA VAL A 188 7.05 16.05 8.08
C VAL A 188 6.16 17.29 8.07
N LEU A 189 5.09 17.27 7.26
CA LEU A 189 4.10 18.35 7.16
C LEU A 189 2.68 17.80 7.20
N GLN A 190 1.77 18.62 7.71
CA GLN A 190 0.34 18.33 7.74
C GLN A 190 -0.40 19.51 7.12
N GLY A 191 -1.10 19.24 6.01
CA GLY A 191 -2.09 20.13 5.41
C GLY A 191 -3.52 19.67 5.75
N LYS A 192 -4.50 20.27 5.09
CA LYS A 192 -5.91 19.94 5.26
C LYS A 192 -6.23 18.55 4.70
N ASP A 193 -5.97 18.36 3.42
CA ASP A 193 -6.29 17.12 2.68
C ASP A 193 -5.03 16.27 2.41
N TRP A 194 -3.86 16.85 2.67
CA TRP A 194 -2.56 16.29 2.33
C TRP A 194 -1.67 16.15 3.55
N MET A 195 -0.88 15.07 3.58
CA MET A 195 0.17 14.87 4.58
C MET A 195 1.47 14.51 3.88
N GLN A 196 2.57 15.17 4.25
CA GLN A 196 3.89 14.81 3.76
C GLN A 196 4.60 13.95 4.81
N VAL A 197 5.06 12.78 4.39
CA VAL A 197 5.66 11.80 5.30
C VAL A 197 6.98 11.29 4.78
N GLU A 198 7.89 10.99 5.70
CA GLU A 198 9.16 10.32 5.40
C GLU A 198 8.89 8.84 5.16
N VAL A 199 9.10 8.43 3.91
CA VAL A 199 8.88 7.07 3.43
C VAL A 199 10.17 6.25 3.38
N ASN A 200 11.33 6.91 3.48
CA ASN A 200 12.62 6.26 3.64
C ASN A 200 13.45 6.96 4.72
N ARG A 201 13.61 6.32 5.89
CA ARG A 201 14.37 6.87 7.02
C ARG A 201 15.89 6.91 6.79
N GLN A 202 16.42 6.16 5.81
CA GLN A 202 17.85 6.15 5.48
C GLN A 202 18.21 7.32 4.57
N THR A 203 17.38 7.61 3.57
CA THR A 203 17.63 8.68 2.59
C THR A 203 16.95 10.00 2.96
N GLY A 204 15.99 9.98 3.88
CA GLY A 204 15.12 11.13 4.18
C GLY A 204 14.09 11.40 3.07
N GLN A 205 13.91 10.48 2.11
CA GLN A 205 12.90 10.63 1.07
C GLN A 205 11.51 10.77 1.68
N SER A 206 10.75 11.72 1.15
CA SER A 206 9.37 11.95 1.54
C SER A 206 8.42 11.83 0.36
N ALA A 207 7.17 11.52 0.67
CA ALA A 207 6.07 11.50 -0.29
C ALA A 207 4.84 12.14 0.34
N TRP A 208 3.91 12.56 -0.51
CA TRP A 208 2.61 13.04 -0.09
C TRP A 208 1.59 11.92 -0.11
N VAL A 209 0.65 11.96 0.82
CA VAL A 209 -0.46 11.01 0.95
C VAL A 209 -1.73 11.76 1.32
N ASP A 210 -2.88 11.13 1.03
CA ASP A 210 -4.19 11.62 1.45
C ASP A 210 -4.30 11.56 2.98
N ALA A 211 -4.54 12.70 3.61
CA ALA A 211 -4.66 12.80 5.07
C ALA A 211 -5.87 12.04 5.63
N SER A 212 -6.89 11.77 4.81
CA SER A 212 -8.10 11.04 5.19
C SER A 212 -7.92 9.52 5.23
N GLU A 213 -6.89 8.97 4.60
CA GLU A 213 -6.64 7.52 4.52
C GLU A 213 -5.69 7.00 5.63
N VAL A 214 -5.26 7.90 6.51
CA VAL A 214 -4.20 7.66 7.47
C VAL A 214 -4.56 8.18 8.85
N LYS A 215 -3.95 7.60 9.88
CA LYS A 215 -4.13 8.03 11.27
C LYS A 215 -2.83 8.66 11.76
N LEU A 216 -2.87 9.96 11.98
CA LEU A 216 -1.79 10.70 12.64
C LEU A 216 -1.85 10.49 14.16
N SER A 217 -0.70 10.25 14.76
CA SER A 217 -0.47 10.34 16.19
C SER A 217 0.68 11.32 16.40
N HIS A 218 0.36 12.51 16.93
CA HIS A 218 1.39 13.47 17.31
C HIS A 218 2.30 12.85 18.38
N TRP A 219 3.54 13.34 18.47
CA TRP A 219 4.54 12.80 19.41
C TRP A 219 4.02 12.58 20.83
N PRO A 220 3.30 13.51 21.49
CA PRO A 220 2.72 13.27 22.80
C PRO A 220 1.82 12.03 22.86
N GLN A 221 0.92 11.87 21.88
CA GLN A 221 -0.01 10.75 21.81
C GLN A 221 0.71 9.44 21.46
N PHE A 222 1.70 9.51 20.58
CA PHE A 222 2.50 8.36 20.18
C PHE A 222 3.34 7.84 21.36
N LEU A 223 4.03 8.73 22.08
CA LEU A 223 4.87 8.38 23.23
C LEU A 223 4.08 7.75 24.38
N LEU A 224 2.80 8.09 24.55
CA LEU A 224 1.96 7.43 25.55
C LEU A 224 1.50 6.01 25.15
N ARG A 225 1.78 5.57 23.91
CA ARG A 225 1.44 4.23 23.41
C ARG A 225 2.65 3.31 23.27
N VAL A 226 3.87 3.84 23.41
CA VAL A 226 5.07 3.00 23.36
C VAL A 226 5.15 2.16 24.63
N ASN A 227 5.81 1.00 24.56
CA ASN A 227 5.98 0.12 25.70
C ASN A 227 6.83 0.80 26.79
N SER A 228 7.98 1.33 26.38
CA SER A 228 8.96 1.93 27.29
C SER A 228 9.78 2.99 26.58
N ILE A 229 10.45 3.82 27.38
CA ILE A 229 11.43 4.79 26.90
C ILE A 229 12.74 4.64 27.63
N GLU A 230 13.80 5.13 27.00
CA GLU A 230 15.14 5.19 27.57
C GLU A 230 15.69 6.61 27.45
N ASN A 231 16.50 6.99 28.43
CA ASN A 231 17.23 8.24 28.40
C ASN A 231 18.71 7.93 28.17
N PRO A 232 19.25 8.17 26.96
CA PRO A 232 20.64 7.90 26.66
C PRO A 232 21.61 8.85 27.38
N ASP A 233 21.13 9.96 27.96
CA ASP A 233 21.96 10.97 28.60
C ASP A 233 21.37 11.44 29.94
N LEU A 234 21.41 10.57 30.95
CA LEU A 234 20.96 10.90 32.30
C LEU A 234 21.81 11.98 32.98
N GLN A 235 23.03 12.24 32.50
CA GLN A 235 23.92 13.24 33.09
C GLN A 235 23.45 14.66 32.71
N ASN A 236 23.15 14.90 31.42
CA ASN A 236 22.72 16.22 30.95
C ASN A 236 21.19 16.38 30.89
N ASN A 237 20.44 15.28 30.89
CA ASN A 237 18.98 15.28 30.92
C ASN A 237 18.44 14.46 32.10
N PRO A 238 18.73 14.84 33.35
CA PRO A 238 18.34 14.04 34.51
C PRO A 238 16.83 14.05 34.74
N LEU A 239 16.33 13.03 35.44
CA LEU A 239 14.95 12.99 35.94
C LEU A 239 14.71 14.07 36.99
N ARG A 240 13.52 14.67 36.96
CA ARG A 240 13.12 15.76 37.85
C ARG A 240 11.82 15.46 38.57
N VAL A 241 11.60 16.12 39.70
CA VAL A 241 10.35 15.97 40.47
C VAL A 241 9.17 16.72 39.86
N ARG A 242 9.42 17.69 38.96
CA ARG A 242 8.42 18.52 38.26
C ARG A 242 8.87 18.82 36.82
N PRO A 243 7.96 19.17 35.90
CA PRO A 243 8.28 19.45 34.49
C PRO A 243 8.87 20.87 34.30
N LEU A 244 9.97 21.17 35.00
CA LEU A 244 10.63 22.48 34.98
C LEU A 244 12.15 22.28 35.02
N GLU A 245 12.91 23.10 34.31
CA GLU A 245 14.38 23.01 34.27
C GLU A 245 15.05 23.29 35.63
N GLN A 246 14.45 24.13 36.45
CA GLN A 246 14.91 24.46 37.79
C GLN A 246 14.39 23.51 38.88
N ALA A 247 13.56 22.53 38.53
CA ALA A 247 13.02 21.59 39.51
C ALA A 247 14.13 20.71 40.09
N GLY A 248 13.97 20.33 41.37
CA GLY A 248 14.85 19.38 42.03
C GLY A 248 14.98 18.07 41.24
N LEU A 249 16.17 17.49 41.30
CA LEU A 249 16.43 16.18 40.70
C LEU A 249 15.64 15.12 41.45
N TRP A 250 15.15 14.13 40.71
CA TRP A 250 14.59 12.93 41.31
C TRP A 250 15.74 12.09 41.88
N LYS A 251 15.67 11.75 43.17
CA LYS A 251 16.73 11.02 43.91
C LYS A 251 16.22 9.70 44.49
N GLY A 252 15.28 9.04 43.80
CA GLY A 252 14.70 7.79 44.29
C GLY A 252 15.63 6.59 44.10
N VAL A 253 15.05 5.40 44.18
CA VAL A 253 15.78 4.13 44.10
C VAL A 253 16.19 3.77 42.67
N ALA A 254 17.02 2.74 42.53
CA ALA A 254 17.34 2.20 41.22
C ALA A 254 16.09 1.70 40.50
N TYR A 255 16.06 1.86 39.19
CA TYR A 255 14.98 1.43 38.30
C TYR A 255 15.59 0.87 37.00
N GLU A 256 14.83 0.06 36.29
CA GLU A 256 15.23 -0.57 35.03
C GLU A 256 14.40 -0.04 33.85
N TRP A 257 13.10 0.20 34.07
CA TRP A 257 12.19 0.63 33.02
C TRP A 257 11.59 2.01 33.28
N MET A 258 11.36 2.77 32.21
CA MET A 258 10.61 4.02 32.24
C MET A 258 9.39 3.92 31.33
N ILE A 259 8.21 3.92 31.93
CA ILE A 259 6.93 3.79 31.23
C ILE A 259 6.28 5.18 31.13
N PRO A 260 6.04 5.73 29.92
CA PRO A 260 5.36 7.01 29.75
C PRO A 260 3.94 7.00 30.32
N VAL A 261 3.58 7.99 31.14
CA VAL A 261 2.24 8.09 31.73
C VAL A 261 1.54 9.42 31.48
N LEU A 262 2.28 10.52 31.26
CA LEU A 262 1.70 11.83 30.98
C LEU A 262 2.68 12.69 30.18
N VAL A 263 2.17 13.55 29.29
CA VAL A 263 2.97 14.55 28.58
C VAL A 263 2.55 15.95 29.02
N ASN A 264 3.53 16.80 29.33
CA ASN A 264 3.35 18.23 29.55
C ASN A 264 4.39 18.97 28.70
N GLU A 265 3.95 19.49 27.55
CA GLU A 265 4.82 20.14 26.57
C GLU A 265 6.05 19.29 26.24
N ASN A 266 7.25 19.76 26.60
CA ASN A 266 8.53 19.09 26.35
C ASN A 266 8.89 18.03 27.41
N TRP A 267 8.03 17.81 28.39
CA TRP A 267 8.24 16.91 29.53
C TRP A 267 7.32 15.70 29.47
N LEU A 268 7.89 14.56 29.84
CA LEU A 268 7.22 13.28 29.92
C LEU A 268 7.29 12.81 31.36
N LYS A 269 6.14 12.63 31.99
CA LYS A 269 6.08 11.92 33.26
C LYS A 269 6.23 10.44 32.97
N VAL A 270 7.13 9.79 33.68
CA VAL A 270 7.40 8.37 33.59
C VAL A 270 7.12 7.68 34.91
N SER A 271 6.51 6.51 34.84
CA SER A 271 6.48 5.54 35.93
C SER A 271 7.75 4.70 35.85
N LEU A 272 8.53 4.71 36.93
CA LEU A 272 9.79 3.99 37.04
C LEU A 272 9.50 2.61 37.61
N ARG A 273 10.01 1.56 36.94
CA ARG A 273 9.80 0.15 37.35
C ARG A 273 11.11 -0.55 37.63
N ASP A 274 11.09 -1.48 38.58
CA ASP A 274 12.17 -2.43 38.80
C ASP A 274 12.14 -3.59 37.77
N LYS A 275 13.06 -4.54 37.95
CA LYS A 275 13.18 -5.76 37.13
C LYS A 275 11.93 -6.63 37.12
N ASP A 276 11.14 -6.55 38.18
CA ASP A 276 9.92 -7.35 38.39
C ASP A 276 8.66 -6.54 37.99
N MET A 277 8.85 -5.39 37.31
CA MET A 277 7.81 -4.48 36.83
C MET A 277 6.99 -3.77 37.92
N HIS A 278 7.44 -3.79 39.17
CA HIS A 278 6.79 -3.06 40.26
C HIS A 278 7.11 -1.57 40.18
N ALA A 279 6.12 -0.72 40.50
CA ALA A 279 6.31 0.72 40.53
C ALA A 279 7.21 1.12 41.70
N VAL A 280 8.38 1.69 41.39
CA VAL A 280 9.36 2.16 42.40
C VAL A 280 9.45 3.67 42.50
N GLY A 281 8.80 4.39 41.57
CA GLY A 281 8.67 5.84 41.64
C GLY A 281 8.10 6.45 40.37
N GLU A 282 8.08 7.79 40.36
CA GLU A 282 7.71 8.57 39.20
C GLU A 282 8.65 9.76 39.05
N GLY A 283 8.95 10.14 37.82
CA GLY A 283 9.79 11.29 37.51
C GLY A 283 9.35 11.99 36.23
N TRP A 284 9.85 13.21 36.04
CA TRP A 284 9.67 13.98 34.82
C TRP A 284 10.98 13.99 34.04
N LEU A 285 10.90 13.60 32.78
CA LEU A 285 12.02 13.57 31.84
C LEU A 285 11.73 14.54 30.69
N ARG A 286 12.72 15.33 30.27
CA ARG A 286 12.55 16.12 29.05
C ARG A 286 12.68 15.18 27.84
N TRP A 287 11.63 15.04 27.04
CA TRP A 287 11.62 14.11 25.92
C TRP A 287 12.01 14.76 24.58
N ARG A 288 12.00 16.09 24.51
CA ARG A 288 12.46 16.84 23.34
C ARG A 288 13.12 18.16 23.68
N ASN A 289 13.99 18.61 22.78
CA ASN A 289 14.32 20.02 22.60
C ASN A 289 13.78 20.47 21.23
N ASP A 290 13.91 21.76 20.89
CA ASP A 290 13.26 22.38 19.73
C ASP A 290 13.35 21.61 18.41
N LYS A 291 14.40 20.79 18.23
CA LYS A 291 14.63 20.05 16.97
C LYS A 291 14.78 18.54 17.13
N ASN A 292 15.06 18.04 18.35
CA ASN A 292 15.48 16.66 18.55
C ASN A 292 14.69 15.96 19.66
N LEU A 293 14.50 14.65 19.46
CA LEU A 293 14.08 13.74 20.51
C LEU A 293 15.27 13.52 21.46
N LEU A 294 15.06 13.63 22.76
CA LEU A 294 16.09 13.42 23.80
C LEU A 294 16.02 12.01 24.41
N ILE A 295 15.10 11.18 23.92
CA ILE A 295 14.82 9.84 24.43
C ILE A 295 14.91 8.82 23.29
N ARG A 296 15.03 7.55 23.66
CA ARG A 296 14.72 6.43 22.79
C ARG A 296 13.39 5.82 23.26
N TYR A 297 12.72 5.09 22.38
CA TYR A 297 11.47 4.43 22.71
C TYR A 297 11.46 3.02 22.11
N SER A 298 10.76 2.12 22.80
CA SER A 298 10.47 0.78 22.29
C SER A 298 8.97 0.60 22.09
N LEU A 299 8.59 0.08 20.93
CA LEU A 299 7.19 -0.27 20.63
C LEU A 299 6.79 -1.63 21.19
N LEU A 300 7.77 -2.48 21.46
CA LEU A 300 7.59 -3.86 21.90
C LEU A 300 8.41 -4.09 23.18
N SER A 301 8.03 -5.10 23.95
CA SER A 301 8.79 -5.53 25.13
C SER A 301 10.06 -6.27 24.76
#